data_AF-A0A8S3H836-F1
#
_entry.id   AF-A0A8S3H836-F1
#
_cell.length_a   1.000
_cell.length_b   1.000
_cell.length_c   1.000
_cell.angle_alpha   90.00
_cell.angle_beta   90.00
_cell.angle_gamma   90.00
#
_symmetry.space_group_name_H-M   'P 1'
#
loop_
_entity.id
_entity.type
_entity.pdbx_description
1 polymer ?
#
loop_
_entity_poly.entity_id
_entity_poly.type
_entity_poly.pdbx_seq_one_letter_code
_entity_poly.pdbx_strand_id
1 'polypeptide(L)'
;FKQHGADTIDTPVFELTTLLRGKYGENAKLIYELQDPIDDDGNNEKLALRYDLTVPFARYISQNKISAMKRYQIGKVYRRDNPKMTRGRYREFYQCDFDIAGCYDPMIPDAECIKIIVEILDKLALGQYKIYINHRKLLDAMFTVCGVPDKLFRSLSSTVDKLDKLPWDVVRNEMINEKGLSPEVVDRISRYVHMHGNVNLIDQLRNDPQLSSNKLAIQALNDLDLLFRYLTLF
;
A
#
# COMPACT_ATOMS: atom_id res chain seq x y z
N PHE A 1 -4.64 18.57 6.11
CA PHE A 1 -5.89 17.83 6.39
C PHE A 1 -7.11 18.72 6.50
N LYS A 2 -7.25 19.59 7.52
CA LYS A 2 -8.44 20.48 7.65
C LYS A 2 -8.68 21.37 6.42
N GLN A 3 -7.61 21.88 5.79
CA GLN A 3 -7.68 22.64 4.53
C GLN A 3 -8.33 21.85 3.37
N HIS A 4 -8.27 20.52 3.40
CA HIS A 4 -8.87 19.62 2.41
C HIS A 4 -10.28 19.14 2.81
N GLY A 5 -10.88 19.71 3.87
CA GLY A 5 -12.24 19.38 4.31
C GLY A 5 -12.37 17.98 4.93
N ALA A 6 -11.30 17.44 5.51
CA ALA A 6 -11.36 16.15 6.19
C ALA A 6 -11.86 16.28 7.64
N ASP A 7 -12.78 15.41 8.01
CA ASP A 7 -13.24 15.24 9.38
C ASP A 7 -12.24 14.40 10.19
N THR A 8 -12.36 14.47 11.51
CA THR A 8 -11.56 13.63 12.42
C THR A 8 -12.44 12.59 13.07
N ILE A 9 -11.90 11.37 13.19
CA ILE A 9 -12.48 10.28 13.95
C ILE A 9 -11.43 9.77 14.93
N ASP A 10 -11.87 9.08 15.97
CA ASP A 10 -11.01 8.21 16.76
C ASP A 10 -11.66 6.84 16.92
N THR A 11 -10.83 5.82 17.05
CA THR A 11 -11.26 4.44 17.22
C THR A 11 -10.61 3.87 18.48
N PRO A 12 -11.21 2.85 19.11
CA PRO A 12 -10.57 2.16 20.21
C PRO A 12 -9.15 1.68 19.84
N VAL A 13 -8.30 1.56 20.86
CA VAL A 13 -6.91 1.11 20.68
C VAL A 13 -6.83 -0.38 20.33
N PHE A 14 -7.85 -1.14 20.69
CA PHE A 14 -8.02 -2.55 20.38
C PHE A 14 -9.25 -2.77 19.49
N GLU A 15 -9.21 -3.85 18.72
CA GLU A 15 -10.27 -4.30 17.84
C GLU A 15 -10.48 -5.81 18.08
N LEU A 16 -11.63 -6.34 17.66
CA LEU A 16 -11.84 -7.78 17.62
C LEU A 16 -10.75 -8.45 16.78
N THR A 17 -10.13 -9.49 17.33
CA THR A 17 -9.07 -10.24 16.65
C THR A 17 -9.52 -10.79 15.30
N THR A 18 -10.80 -11.14 15.16
CA THR A 18 -11.41 -11.60 13.89
C THR A 18 -11.40 -10.53 12.79
N LEU A 19 -11.46 -9.24 13.14
CA LEU A 19 -11.39 -8.14 12.18
C LEU A 19 -9.99 -7.94 11.63
N LEU A 20 -8.97 -8.16 12.46
CA LEU A 20 -7.57 -7.96 12.10
C LEU A 20 -6.97 -9.17 11.36
N ARG A 21 -7.46 -10.39 11.64
CA ARG A 21 -6.96 -11.62 11.02
C ARG A 21 -7.22 -11.64 9.50
N GLY A 22 -6.21 -12.05 8.74
CA GLY A 22 -6.28 -12.18 7.28
C GLY A 22 -6.13 -10.87 6.48
N LYS A 23 -6.03 -9.71 7.14
CA LYS A 23 -5.87 -8.41 6.46
C LYS A 23 -4.41 -8.05 6.14
N TYR A 24 -3.48 -8.60 6.91
CA TYR A 24 -2.07 -8.19 6.88
C TYR A 24 -1.10 -9.23 6.28
N GLY A 25 -1.60 -10.30 5.68
CA GLY A 25 -0.76 -11.37 5.12
C GLY A 25 0.22 -11.94 6.15
N GLU A 26 1.50 -12.05 5.80
CA GLU A 26 2.56 -12.55 6.69
C GLU A 26 2.77 -11.69 7.95
N ASN A 27 2.35 -10.42 7.93
CA ASN A 27 2.51 -9.51 9.05
C ASN A 27 1.48 -9.73 10.16
N ALA A 28 0.43 -10.54 9.93
CA ALA A 28 -0.58 -10.86 10.95
C ALA A 28 0.01 -11.50 12.21
N LYS A 29 1.16 -12.19 12.09
CA LYS A 29 1.89 -12.78 13.24
C LYS A 29 2.49 -11.76 14.20
N LEU A 30 2.50 -10.48 13.83
CA LEU A 30 3.08 -9.38 14.59
C LEU A 30 2.04 -8.59 15.39
N ILE A 31 0.78 -9.04 15.41
CA ILE A 31 -0.30 -8.40 16.18
C ILE A 31 -0.16 -8.74 17.66
N TYR A 32 -0.42 -7.77 18.53
CA TYR A 32 -0.55 -7.99 19.98
C TYR A 32 -1.98 -8.43 20.30
N GLU A 33 -2.14 -9.64 20.81
CA GLU A 33 -3.41 -10.15 21.33
C GLU A 33 -3.50 -9.87 22.84
N LEU A 34 -4.69 -9.51 23.33
CA LEU A 34 -4.97 -9.33 24.76
C LEU A 34 -5.27 -10.70 25.38
N GLN A 35 -4.86 -10.90 26.63
CA GLN A 35 -5.07 -12.16 27.33
C GLN A 35 -6.46 -12.19 27.98
N ASP A 36 -7.28 -13.15 27.56
CA ASP A 36 -8.62 -13.49 28.08
C ASP A 36 -9.45 -12.29 28.57
N PRO A 37 -9.76 -11.31 27.70
CA PRO A 37 -10.67 -10.22 28.06
C PRO A 37 -12.05 -10.81 28.34
N ILE A 38 -12.60 -10.52 29.52
CA ILE A 38 -13.96 -10.89 29.88
C ILE A 38 -14.82 -9.64 29.74
N ASP A 39 -15.89 -9.72 28.94
CA ASP A 39 -16.88 -8.64 28.84
C ASP A 39 -17.81 -8.60 30.06
N ASP A 40 -18.66 -7.58 30.13
CA ASP A 40 -19.59 -7.40 31.26
C ASP A 40 -20.59 -8.57 31.42
N ASP A 41 -20.81 -9.35 30.35
CA ASP A 41 -21.69 -10.52 30.32
C ASP A 41 -20.95 -11.83 30.66
N GLY A 42 -19.65 -11.77 30.97
CA GLY A 42 -18.82 -12.93 31.32
C GLY A 42 -18.29 -13.71 30.12
N ASN A 43 -18.42 -13.21 28.90
CA ASN A 43 -17.91 -13.86 27.69
C ASN A 43 -16.44 -13.49 27.44
N ASN A 44 -15.67 -14.46 26.95
CA ASN A 44 -14.29 -14.21 26.51
C ASN A 44 -14.31 -13.54 25.12
N GLU A 45 -14.01 -12.26 25.08
CA GLU A 45 -13.90 -11.49 23.84
C GLU A 45 -12.44 -11.48 23.35
N LYS A 46 -12.16 -12.10 22.20
CA LYS A 46 -10.80 -12.10 21.65
C LYS A 46 -10.46 -10.72 21.05
N LEU A 47 -9.71 -9.92 21.79
CA LEU A 47 -9.26 -8.59 21.41
C LEU A 47 -7.77 -8.57 21.02
N ALA A 48 -7.43 -7.62 20.16
CA ALA A 48 -6.06 -7.36 19.74
C ALA A 48 -5.83 -5.87 19.50
N LEU A 49 -4.62 -5.38 19.79
CA LEU A 49 -4.26 -3.99 19.54
C LEU A 49 -4.25 -3.71 18.03
N ARG A 50 -4.71 -2.52 17.63
CA ARG A 50 -4.75 -2.09 16.24
C ARG A 50 -3.34 -2.05 15.61
N TYR A 51 -3.19 -2.71 14.47
CA TYR A 51 -1.93 -2.80 13.72
C TYR A 51 -1.69 -1.57 12.82
N ASP A 52 -2.79 -0.96 12.36
CA ASP A 52 -2.85 0.29 11.62
C ASP A 52 -4.13 1.08 11.96
N LEU A 53 -4.35 2.21 11.28
CA LEU A 53 -5.59 3.00 11.38
C LEU A 53 -6.59 2.71 10.23
N THR A 54 -6.14 2.05 9.15
CA THR A 54 -6.96 1.78 7.97
C THR A 54 -8.01 0.68 8.19
N VAL A 55 -7.67 -0.44 8.86
CA VAL A 55 -8.65 -1.49 9.16
C VAL A 55 -9.71 -1.02 10.16
N PRO A 56 -9.36 -0.31 11.27
CA PRO A 56 -10.35 0.34 12.12
C PRO A 56 -11.28 1.29 11.34
N PHE A 57 -10.74 2.05 10.38
CA PHE A 57 -11.54 2.92 9.52
C PHE A 57 -12.52 2.15 8.62
N ALA A 58 -12.08 1.06 8.00
CA ALA A 58 -12.95 0.19 7.20
C ALA A 58 -14.09 -0.41 8.05
N ARG A 59 -13.81 -0.83 9.29
CA ARG A 59 -14.84 -1.24 10.25
C ARG A 59 -15.81 -0.09 10.53
N TYR A 60 -15.28 1.09 10.86
CA TYR A 60 -16.08 2.26 11.21
C TYR A 60 -17.06 2.64 10.10
N ILE A 61 -16.59 2.72 8.85
CA ILE A 61 -17.45 2.99 7.68
C ILE A 61 -18.55 1.92 7.54
N SER A 62 -18.17 0.65 7.62
CA SER A 62 -19.10 -0.47 7.43
C SER A 62 -20.19 -0.51 8.51
N GLN A 63 -19.81 -0.39 9.78
CA GLN A 63 -20.74 -0.43 10.92
C GLN A 63 -21.73 0.74 10.90
N ASN A 64 -21.26 1.93 10.51
CA ASN A 64 -22.10 3.13 10.43
C ASN A 64 -22.82 3.27 9.08
N LYS A 65 -22.64 2.33 8.13
CA LYS A 65 -23.23 2.35 6.79
C LYS A 65 -22.93 3.65 6.02
N ILE A 66 -21.72 4.17 6.19
CA ILE A 66 -21.25 5.40 5.54
C ILE A 66 -20.87 5.08 4.09
N SER A 67 -21.44 5.80 3.11
CA SER A 67 -21.15 5.56 1.69
C SER A 67 -19.96 6.37 1.17
N ALA A 68 -19.70 7.54 1.76
CA ALA A 68 -18.59 8.42 1.42
C ALA A 68 -18.12 9.20 2.63
N MET A 69 -16.81 9.32 2.81
CA MET A 69 -16.20 10.09 3.89
C MET A 69 -14.77 10.46 3.51
N LYS A 70 -14.38 11.69 3.85
CA LYS A 70 -12.98 12.13 3.86
C LYS A 70 -12.58 12.36 5.30
N ARG A 71 -11.59 11.62 5.79
CA ARG A 71 -11.17 11.70 7.20
C ARG A 71 -9.67 11.76 7.38
N TYR A 72 -9.24 12.28 8.50
CA TYR A 72 -7.89 12.09 9.02
C TYR A 72 -7.92 11.50 10.44
N GLN A 73 -6.93 10.68 10.76
CA GLN A 73 -6.75 10.10 12.10
C GLN A 73 -5.26 10.12 12.45
N ILE A 74 -4.94 10.66 13.63
CA ILE A 74 -3.58 10.68 14.16
C ILE A 74 -3.60 9.86 15.45
N GLY A 75 -2.94 8.71 15.44
CA GLY A 75 -3.06 7.76 16.53
C GLY A 75 -1.88 6.81 16.62
N LYS A 76 -1.65 6.28 17.82
CA LYS A 76 -0.66 5.23 18.05
C LYS A 76 -1.13 3.89 17.51
N VAL A 77 -0.19 3.11 16.98
CA VAL A 77 -0.39 1.74 16.49
C VAL A 77 0.66 0.79 17.06
N TYR A 78 0.34 -0.50 17.06
CA TYR A 78 1.10 -1.50 17.81
C TYR A 78 1.52 -2.65 16.91
N ARG A 79 2.84 -2.84 16.79
CA ARG A 79 3.42 -3.90 15.96
C ARG A 79 4.52 -4.61 16.72
N ARG A 80 4.44 -5.92 16.84
CA ARG A 80 5.44 -6.76 17.52
C ARG A 80 6.67 -7.01 16.65
N ASP A 81 7.10 -5.99 15.92
CA ASP A 81 8.33 -5.97 15.14
C ASP A 81 9.54 -6.23 16.05
N ASN A 82 10.61 -6.76 15.46
CA ASN A 82 11.91 -6.84 16.13
C ASN A 82 12.49 -5.42 16.19
N PRO A 83 12.59 -4.81 17.39
CA PRO A 83 12.99 -3.42 17.51
C PRO A 83 14.43 -3.26 17.02
N LYS A 84 14.61 -2.34 16.06
CA LYS A 84 15.92 -1.89 15.61
C LYS A 84 15.99 -0.41 15.93
N MET A 85 16.45 -0.09 17.13
CA MET A 85 16.47 1.29 17.65
C MET A 85 17.26 2.23 16.74
N THR A 86 18.33 1.74 16.11
CA THR A 86 19.14 2.48 15.11
C THR A 86 18.41 2.75 13.80
N ARG A 87 17.25 2.13 13.55
CA ARG A 87 16.43 2.28 12.34
C ARG A 87 15.01 2.78 12.63
N GLY A 88 14.76 3.29 13.84
CA GLY A 88 13.44 3.83 14.22
C GLY A 88 12.30 2.81 14.20
N ARG A 89 12.60 1.50 14.28
CA ARG A 89 11.57 0.46 14.38
C ARG A 89 11.19 0.25 15.84
N TYR A 90 10.08 0.84 16.23
CA TYR A 90 9.48 0.71 17.56
C TYR A 90 8.28 -0.24 17.54
N ARG A 91 7.85 -0.68 18.72
CA ARG A 91 6.65 -1.49 18.89
C ARG A 91 5.36 -0.68 19.02
N GLU A 92 5.50 0.55 19.49
CA GLU A 92 4.46 1.57 19.56
C GLU A 92 4.98 2.81 18.82
N PHE A 93 4.21 3.35 17.89
CA PHE A 93 4.55 4.57 17.16
C PHE A 93 3.28 5.23 16.59
N TYR A 94 3.39 6.50 16.21
CA TYR A 94 2.28 7.23 15.60
C TYR A 94 2.13 6.93 14.10
N GLN A 95 0.89 6.77 13.68
CA GLN A 95 0.46 6.95 12.30
C GLN A 95 -0.38 8.23 12.17
N CYS A 96 -0.38 8.78 10.97
CA CYS A 96 -0.99 10.05 10.61
C CYS A 96 -1.68 9.84 9.26
N ASP A 97 -2.86 9.26 9.30
CA ASP A 97 -3.56 8.75 8.13
C ASP A 97 -4.58 9.78 7.63
N PHE A 98 -4.72 9.86 6.32
CA PHE A 98 -5.75 10.61 5.62
C PHE A 98 -6.32 9.71 4.53
N ASP A 99 -7.65 9.58 4.50
CA ASP A 99 -8.32 8.66 3.60
C ASP A 99 -9.57 9.31 2.98
N ILE A 100 -9.81 9.01 1.70
CA ILE A 100 -11.03 9.36 0.98
C ILE A 100 -11.72 8.06 0.60
N ALA A 101 -12.90 7.83 1.18
CA ALA A 101 -13.77 6.71 0.86
C ALA A 101 -15.01 7.19 0.10
N GLY A 102 -15.46 6.40 -0.87
CA GLY A 102 -16.63 6.67 -1.70
C GLY A 102 -16.38 6.42 -3.19
N CYS A 103 -17.43 6.54 -3.99
CA CYS A 103 -17.34 6.48 -5.45
C CYS A 103 -17.21 7.90 -6.01
N TYR A 104 -16.12 8.16 -6.72
CA TYR A 104 -15.81 9.44 -7.36
C TYR A 104 -15.32 9.20 -8.79
N ASP A 105 -15.18 10.28 -9.55
CA ASP A 105 -14.55 10.21 -10.86
C ASP A 105 -13.08 9.77 -10.73
N PRO A 106 -12.57 9.00 -11.72
CA PRO A 106 -11.26 8.36 -11.62
C PRO A 106 -10.13 9.34 -11.31
N MET A 107 -9.25 8.95 -10.40
CA MET A 107 -7.98 9.61 -10.07
C MET A 107 -8.07 11.00 -9.42
N ILE A 108 -9.26 11.59 -9.25
CA ILE A 108 -9.39 12.88 -8.56
C ILE A 108 -9.02 12.75 -7.07
N PRO A 109 -9.57 11.79 -6.29
CA PRO A 109 -9.17 11.59 -4.90
C PRO A 109 -7.70 11.17 -4.77
N ASP A 110 -7.22 10.33 -5.69
CA ASP A 110 -5.84 9.85 -5.72
C ASP A 110 -4.85 11.02 -5.92
N ALA A 111 -5.14 11.95 -6.83
CA ALA A 111 -4.38 13.17 -7.04
C ALA A 111 -4.39 14.07 -5.78
N GLU A 112 -5.55 14.21 -5.14
CA GLU A 112 -5.69 14.99 -3.90
C GLU A 112 -4.83 14.41 -2.78
N CYS A 113 -4.80 13.08 -2.62
CA CYS A 113 -3.94 12.42 -1.63
C CYS A 113 -2.46 12.76 -1.85
N ILE A 114 -1.98 12.76 -3.10
CA ILE A 114 -0.60 13.14 -3.43
C ILE A 114 -0.36 14.63 -3.15
N LYS A 115 -1.30 15.50 -3.51
CA LYS A 115 -1.21 16.94 -3.22
C LYS A 115 -1.06 17.20 -1.72
N ILE A 116 -1.82 16.49 -0.89
CA ILE A 116 -1.73 16.60 0.57
C ILE A 116 -0.35 16.19 1.07
N ILE A 117 0.22 15.11 0.53
CA ILE A 117 1.58 14.66 0.88
C ILE A 117 2.61 15.75 0.53
N VAL A 118 2.55 16.28 -0.70
CA VAL A 118 3.42 17.37 -1.17
C VAL A 118 3.31 18.59 -0.25
N GLU A 119 2.11 19.07 0.04
CA GLU A 119 1.91 20.22 0.91
C GLU A 119 2.45 20.02 2.33
N ILE A 120 2.32 18.81 2.88
CA ILE A 120 2.83 18.49 4.20
C ILE A 120 4.36 18.49 4.19
N LEU A 121 4.99 17.81 3.21
CA LEU A 121 6.44 17.71 3.12
C LEU A 121 7.09 19.07 2.87
N ASP A 122 6.48 19.90 2.02
CA ASP A 122 6.93 21.28 1.75
C ASP A 122 6.85 22.14 3.02
N LYS A 123 5.74 22.06 3.77
CA LYS A 123 5.55 22.81 5.03
C LYS A 123 6.48 22.34 6.15
N LEU A 124 6.83 21.07 6.19
CA LEU A 124 7.78 20.53 7.18
C LEU A 124 9.24 20.89 6.87
N ALA A 125 9.53 21.39 5.66
CA ALA A 125 10.85 21.84 5.24
C ALA A 125 11.97 20.81 5.47
N LEU A 126 11.70 19.54 5.16
CA LEU A 126 12.62 18.41 5.39
C LEU A 126 13.70 18.25 4.31
N GLY A 127 13.81 19.21 3.39
CA GLY A 127 14.68 19.16 2.22
C GLY A 127 14.01 18.56 0.98
N GLN A 128 14.83 18.17 0.00
CA GLN A 128 14.34 17.58 -1.24
C GLN A 128 13.80 16.16 -1.00
N TYR A 129 12.67 15.86 -1.62
CA TYR A 129 12.05 14.54 -1.57
C TYR A 129 11.63 14.07 -2.97
N LYS A 130 11.34 12.78 -3.09
CA LYS A 130 10.76 12.15 -4.29
C LYS A 130 9.57 11.30 -3.87
N ILE A 131 8.51 11.35 -4.65
CA ILE A 131 7.32 10.49 -4.48
C ILE A 131 7.35 9.45 -5.60
N TYR A 132 7.43 8.18 -5.23
CA TYR A 132 7.36 7.07 -6.18
C TYR A 132 5.90 6.65 -6.34
N ILE A 133 5.44 6.55 -7.59
CA ILE A 133 4.06 6.19 -7.93
C ILE A 133 4.10 4.93 -8.79
N ASN A 134 3.23 3.98 -8.49
CA ASN A 134 3.01 2.79 -9.29
C ASN A 134 1.53 2.36 -9.20
N HIS A 135 1.11 1.45 -10.06
CA HIS A 135 -0.26 0.96 -10.12
C HIS A 135 -0.31 -0.57 -9.98
N ARG A 136 -1.13 -1.10 -9.06
CA ARG A 136 -1.20 -2.54 -8.79
C ARG A 136 -1.51 -3.37 -10.02
N LYS A 137 -2.48 -2.93 -10.85
CA LYS A 137 -2.84 -3.62 -12.11
C LYS A 137 -1.70 -3.63 -13.12
N LEU A 138 -0.82 -2.62 -13.12
CA LEU A 138 0.35 -2.60 -14.01
C LEU A 138 1.37 -3.63 -13.55
N LEU A 139 1.61 -3.73 -12.24
CA LEU A 139 2.49 -4.74 -11.66
C LEU A 139 1.99 -6.17 -11.94
N ASP A 140 0.68 -6.42 -11.74
CA ASP A 140 0.07 -7.71 -12.04
C ASP A 140 0.14 -8.04 -13.55
N ALA A 141 -0.15 -7.07 -14.42
CA ALA A 141 -0.03 -7.25 -15.87
C ALA A 141 1.41 -7.54 -16.31
N MET A 142 2.40 -6.85 -15.73
CA MET A 142 3.83 -7.08 -15.97
C MET A 142 4.22 -8.51 -15.62
N PHE A 143 3.77 -9.04 -14.47
CA PHE A 143 4.00 -10.43 -14.10
C PHE A 143 3.34 -11.41 -15.08
N THR A 144 2.09 -11.15 -15.48
CA THR A 144 1.40 -11.97 -16.49
C THR A 144 2.20 -12.04 -17.79
N VAL A 145 2.62 -10.91 -18.36
CA VAL A 145 3.34 -10.91 -19.64
C VAL A 145 4.75 -11.51 -19.54
N CYS A 146 5.36 -11.45 -18.35
CA CYS A 146 6.63 -12.14 -18.09
C CYS A 146 6.47 -13.66 -17.93
N GLY A 147 5.25 -14.19 -17.85
CA GLY A 147 4.98 -15.62 -17.70
C GLY A 147 5.04 -16.12 -16.26
N VAL A 148 4.79 -15.23 -15.28
CA VAL A 148 4.69 -15.61 -13.87
C VAL A 148 3.33 -16.28 -13.64
N PRO A 149 3.27 -17.41 -12.91
CA PRO A 149 2.00 -17.99 -12.47
C PRO A 149 1.26 -17.08 -11.47
N ASP A 150 -0.04 -16.84 -11.68
CA ASP A 150 -0.89 -15.96 -10.85
C ASP A 150 -0.79 -16.23 -9.33
N LYS A 151 -0.67 -17.51 -8.95
CA LYS A 151 -0.51 -17.92 -7.55
C LYS A 151 0.73 -17.32 -6.85
N LEU A 152 1.73 -16.89 -7.62
CA LEU A 152 2.97 -16.29 -7.12
C LEU A 152 2.93 -14.76 -7.08
N PHE A 153 1.90 -14.08 -7.58
CA PHE A 153 1.91 -12.62 -7.74
C PHE A 153 2.14 -11.88 -6.42
N ARG A 154 1.48 -12.30 -5.35
CA ARG A 154 1.62 -11.67 -4.03
C ARG A 154 3.00 -11.88 -3.43
N SER A 155 3.51 -13.12 -3.43
CA SER A 155 4.83 -13.44 -2.88
C SER A 155 5.94 -12.79 -3.70
N LEU A 156 5.79 -12.74 -5.03
CA LEU A 156 6.73 -12.07 -5.92
C LEU A 156 6.70 -10.54 -5.75
N SER A 157 5.53 -9.94 -5.50
CA SER A 157 5.45 -8.50 -5.17
C SER A 157 6.28 -8.16 -3.94
N SER A 158 6.25 -9.01 -2.91
CA SER A 158 7.08 -8.87 -1.71
C SER A 158 8.58 -8.99 -2.01
N THR A 159 8.97 -9.86 -2.97
CA THR A 159 10.35 -9.96 -3.43
C THR A 159 10.78 -8.72 -4.22
N VAL A 160 9.94 -8.18 -5.10
CA VAL A 160 10.22 -6.96 -5.88
C VAL A 160 10.35 -5.72 -4.97
N ASP A 161 9.55 -5.60 -3.89
CA ASP A 161 9.67 -4.52 -2.88
C ASP A 161 11.05 -4.44 -2.23
N LYS A 162 11.82 -5.54 -2.24
CA LYS A 162 13.17 -5.57 -1.69
C LYS A 162 14.21 -4.83 -2.55
N LEU A 163 13.91 -4.51 -3.81
CA LEU A 163 14.84 -3.81 -4.71
C LEU A 163 15.24 -2.42 -4.20
N ASP A 164 14.41 -1.79 -3.38
CA ASP A 164 14.74 -0.51 -2.75
C ASP A 164 15.87 -0.62 -1.71
N LYS A 165 16.18 -1.85 -1.26
CA LYS A 165 17.06 -2.10 -0.11
C LYS A 165 18.15 -3.12 -0.40
N LEU A 166 17.96 -3.99 -1.38
CA LEU A 166 18.84 -5.10 -1.71
C LEU A 166 19.27 -5.02 -3.18
N PRO A 167 20.52 -5.41 -3.50
CA PRO A 167 20.99 -5.50 -4.88
C PRO A 167 20.15 -6.48 -5.72
N TRP A 168 20.08 -6.22 -7.03
CA TRP A 168 19.37 -7.07 -7.99
C TRP A 168 19.76 -8.55 -7.89
N ASP A 169 21.04 -8.88 -7.74
CA ASP A 169 21.50 -10.27 -7.68
C ASP A 169 20.89 -11.05 -6.51
N VAL A 170 20.69 -10.39 -5.36
CA VAL A 170 20.06 -10.99 -4.18
C VAL A 170 18.58 -11.26 -4.46
N VAL A 171 17.89 -10.27 -5.02
CA VAL A 171 16.47 -10.38 -5.37
C VAL A 171 16.24 -11.42 -6.47
N ARG A 172 17.09 -11.44 -7.49
CA ARG A 172 17.09 -12.42 -8.59
C ARG A 172 17.25 -13.85 -8.05
N ASN A 173 18.22 -14.06 -7.15
CA ASN A 173 18.43 -15.37 -6.54
C ASN A 173 17.23 -15.82 -5.70
N GLU A 174 16.56 -14.92 -5.00
CA GLU A 174 15.31 -15.23 -4.29
C GLU A 174 14.19 -15.65 -5.26
N MET A 175 14.02 -14.91 -6.37
CA MET A 175 13.01 -15.24 -7.40
C MET A 175 13.22 -16.64 -7.99
N ILE A 176 14.48 -17.03 -8.22
CA ILE A 176 14.81 -18.33 -8.80
C ILE A 176 14.72 -19.44 -7.74
N ASN A 177 15.48 -19.31 -6.65
CA ASN A 177 15.70 -20.41 -5.72
C ASN A 177 14.56 -20.60 -4.72
N GLU A 178 13.88 -19.53 -4.32
CA GLU A 178 12.79 -19.60 -3.33
C GLU A 178 11.40 -19.58 -3.98
N LYS A 179 11.21 -18.81 -5.07
CA LYS A 179 9.92 -18.74 -5.77
C LYS A 179 9.80 -19.74 -6.92
N GLY A 180 10.91 -20.38 -7.33
CA GLY A 180 10.92 -21.40 -8.37
C GLY A 180 10.67 -20.85 -9.77
N LEU A 181 10.98 -19.58 -10.03
CA LEU A 181 10.87 -19.00 -11.38
C LEU A 181 12.07 -19.40 -12.23
N SER A 182 11.85 -19.61 -13.54
CA SER A 182 12.95 -19.85 -14.46
C SER A 182 13.79 -18.59 -14.66
N PRO A 183 15.11 -18.71 -14.92
CA PRO A 183 15.97 -17.56 -15.22
C PRO A 183 15.39 -16.66 -16.32
N GLU A 184 14.78 -17.23 -17.35
CA GLU A 184 14.21 -16.49 -18.48
C GLU A 184 13.00 -15.65 -18.08
N VAL A 185 12.16 -16.14 -17.15
CA VAL A 185 11.05 -15.35 -16.57
C VAL A 185 11.62 -14.18 -15.78
N VAL A 186 12.64 -14.43 -14.95
CA VAL A 186 13.24 -13.40 -14.10
C VAL A 186 13.97 -12.34 -14.93
N ASP A 187 14.64 -12.74 -16.01
CA ASP A 187 15.30 -11.82 -16.92
C ASP A 187 14.29 -10.97 -17.71
N ARG A 188 13.08 -11.48 -17.99
CA ARG A 188 11.96 -10.66 -18.51
C ARG A 188 11.46 -9.66 -17.48
N ILE A 189 11.24 -10.08 -16.23
CA ILE A 189 10.84 -9.19 -15.12
C ILE A 189 11.84 -8.05 -14.96
N SER A 190 13.14 -8.37 -15.01
CA SER A 190 14.25 -7.42 -14.89
C SER A 190 14.12 -6.22 -15.82
N ARG A 191 13.66 -6.44 -17.06
CA ARG A 191 13.51 -5.37 -18.07
C ARG A 191 12.55 -4.29 -17.63
N TYR A 192 11.51 -4.64 -16.86
CA TYR A 192 10.49 -3.73 -16.41
C TYR A 192 10.80 -3.11 -15.04
N VAL A 193 11.27 -3.91 -14.08
CA VAL A 193 11.44 -3.44 -12.69
C VAL A 193 12.57 -2.41 -12.52
N HIS A 194 13.49 -2.33 -13.48
CA HIS A 194 14.52 -1.28 -13.52
C HIS A 194 14.07 0.00 -14.22
N MET A 195 12.89 0.01 -14.86
CA MET A 195 12.37 1.20 -15.51
C MET A 195 11.77 2.14 -14.47
N HIS A 196 12.28 3.37 -14.42
CA HIS A 196 11.72 4.45 -13.63
C HIS A 196 11.78 5.75 -14.42
N GLY A 197 10.76 6.60 -14.29
CA GLY A 197 10.66 7.81 -15.10
C GLY A 197 9.46 8.65 -14.72
N ASN A 198 9.22 9.68 -15.54
CA ASN A 198 8.06 10.56 -15.45
C ASN A 198 6.98 10.12 -16.46
N VAL A 199 6.10 11.04 -16.86
CA VAL A 199 5.02 10.79 -17.82
C VAL A 199 5.49 10.12 -19.13
N ASN A 200 6.72 10.38 -19.59
CA ASN A 200 7.25 9.76 -20.81
C ASN A 200 7.37 8.23 -20.71
N LEU A 201 7.57 7.71 -19.50
CA LEU A 201 7.61 6.26 -19.26
C LEU A 201 6.24 5.61 -19.51
N ILE A 202 5.15 6.33 -19.26
CA ILE A 202 3.79 5.84 -19.52
C ILE A 202 3.62 5.58 -21.02
N ASP A 203 4.05 6.52 -21.86
CA ASP A 203 3.98 6.37 -23.31
C ASP A 203 4.92 5.27 -23.83
N GLN A 204 6.11 5.13 -23.23
CA GLN A 204 6.99 4.02 -23.54
C GLN A 204 6.33 2.66 -23.23
N LEU A 205 5.71 2.51 -22.07
CA LEU A 205 5.03 1.27 -21.66
C LEU A 205 3.75 1.02 -22.47
N ARG A 206 3.06 2.07 -22.92
CA ARG A 206 1.92 1.94 -23.86
C ARG A 206 2.33 1.39 -25.22
N ASN A 207 3.56 1.68 -25.66
CA ASN A 207 4.11 1.18 -26.93
C ASN A 207 4.81 -0.18 -26.80
N ASP A 208 4.94 -0.74 -25.59
CA ASP A 208 5.46 -2.08 -25.38
C ASP A 208 4.47 -3.12 -25.99
N PRO A 209 4.90 -3.99 -26.93
CA PRO A 209 4.01 -4.93 -27.60
C PRO A 209 3.34 -5.95 -26.66
N GLN A 210 3.99 -6.28 -25.54
CA GLN A 210 3.46 -7.24 -24.58
C GLN A 210 2.42 -6.59 -23.67
N LEU A 211 2.70 -5.37 -23.17
CA LEU A 211 1.79 -4.65 -22.28
C LEU A 211 0.61 -4.01 -23.01
N SER A 212 0.81 -3.55 -24.25
CA SER A 212 -0.23 -2.88 -25.04
C SER A 212 -1.42 -3.77 -25.41
N SER A 213 -1.27 -5.09 -25.33
CA SER A 213 -2.35 -6.07 -25.51
C SER A 213 -3.02 -6.51 -24.20
N ASN A 214 -2.45 -6.14 -23.04
CA ASN A 214 -2.95 -6.54 -21.73
C ASN A 214 -3.95 -5.52 -21.16
N LYS A 215 -5.20 -5.93 -20.97
CA LYS A 215 -6.29 -5.05 -20.48
C LYS A 215 -5.98 -4.37 -19.14
N LEU A 216 -5.33 -5.07 -18.21
CA LEU A 216 -4.97 -4.52 -16.90
C LEU A 216 -3.87 -3.47 -17.01
N ALA A 217 -2.88 -3.68 -17.89
CA ALA A 217 -1.86 -2.68 -18.18
C ALA A 217 -2.46 -1.44 -18.83
N ILE A 218 -3.31 -1.59 -19.85
CA ILE A 218 -3.97 -0.46 -20.52
C ILE A 218 -4.75 0.39 -19.53
N GLN A 219 -5.57 -0.25 -18.68
CA GLN A 219 -6.33 0.47 -17.65
C GLN A 219 -5.41 1.22 -16.69
N ALA A 220 -4.38 0.55 -16.17
CA ALA A 220 -3.42 1.16 -15.25
C ALA A 220 -2.67 2.36 -15.86
N LEU A 221 -2.25 2.25 -17.11
CA LEU A 221 -1.54 3.31 -17.82
C LEU A 221 -2.45 4.51 -18.12
N ASN A 222 -3.74 4.26 -18.38
CA ASN A 222 -4.74 5.33 -18.52
C ASN A 222 -5.01 6.04 -17.18
N ASP A 223 -5.15 5.28 -16.10
CA ASP A 223 -5.31 5.84 -14.74
C ASP A 223 -4.07 6.68 -14.37
N LEU A 224 -2.85 6.17 -14.62
CA LEU A 224 -1.61 6.92 -14.37
C LEU A 224 -1.49 8.19 -15.23
N ASP A 225 -1.78 8.11 -16.54
CA ASP A 225 -1.78 9.30 -17.42
C ASP A 225 -2.76 10.37 -16.91
N LEU A 226 -3.98 9.96 -16.55
CA LEU A 226 -4.98 10.86 -15.98
C LEU A 226 -4.51 11.48 -14.65
N LEU A 227 -3.93 10.67 -13.77
CA LEU A 227 -3.35 11.13 -12.51
C LEU A 227 -2.27 12.19 -12.75
N PHE A 228 -1.34 11.96 -13.68
CA PHE A 228 -0.28 12.93 -14.00
C PHE A 228 -0.84 14.24 -14.56
N ARG A 229 -1.93 14.21 -15.34
CA ARG A 229 -2.61 15.42 -15.82
C ARG A 229 -3.25 16.21 -14.67
N TYR A 230 -3.78 15.54 -13.65
CA TYR A 230 -4.27 16.25 -12.47
C TYR A 230 -3.12 16.83 -11.64
N LEU A 231 -2.04 16.08 -11.46
CA LEU A 231 -0.88 16.53 -10.68
C LEU A 231 -0.16 17.73 -11.30
N THR A 232 -0.29 17.99 -12.60
CA THR A 232 0.24 19.21 -13.23
C THR A 232 -0.65 20.44 -13.06
N LEU A 233 -1.92 20.25 -12.70
CA LEU A 233 -2.89 21.33 -12.48
C LEU A 233 -2.91 21.83 -11.02
N PHE A 234 -2.55 20.97 -10.06
CA PHE A 234 -2.58 21.25 -8.63
C PHE A 234 -1.30 21.93 -8.09
#